data_AF-A0A336L5B8-F1
#
_entry.id   AF-A0A336L5B8-F1
#
_cell.length_a   1.000
_cell.length_b   1.000
_cell.length_c   1.000
_cell.angle_alpha   90.00
_cell.angle_beta   90.00
_cell.angle_gamma   90.00
#
_symmetry.space_group_name_H-M   'P 1'
#
loop_
_entity.id
_entity.type
_entity.pdbx_description
1 polymer ?
#
loop_
_entity_poly.entity_id
_entity_poly.type
_entity_poly.pdbx_seq_one_letter_code
_entity_poly.pdbx_strand_id
1 'polypeptide(L)'
;MSPKLLVLTIFSLGTLLSSQVIQGTPLEYYGTRIGPLSQLHHKVSGEVFAVDSRTLFIKNFNYDGEGPAAYFYVGNTRAPSNEGAWRLRDERGNAGVIKRYRNKDITLSLPEGKTLRDITWFSVWCDEFAVNFGDVKIPKNLDFPRPQKIAGLKGIHGVTSDPIVLVDAQTLLIPNFSYDGEAPDAKFWTGHGSKPSPQGIRIPDENGKIDPLRKYDKKTIVLTLPGDVTVFDVGHFGVWCEAFTVDFAHVKIPESANVPPSLKMLGISPQSKLNCEVLLDDIAFEMKMITCRLECHLILIKV
;
A
#
# COMPACT_ATOMS: atom_id res chain seq x y z
N MET A 1 53.62 -62.20 28.41
CA MET A 1 53.64 -60.73 28.56
C MET A 1 52.96 -60.13 27.33
N SER A 2 51.70 -59.73 27.48
CA SER A 2 50.86 -59.20 26.40
C SER A 2 51.07 -57.69 26.25
N PRO A 3 51.21 -57.14 25.02
CA PRO A 3 51.14 -55.71 24.83
C PRO A 3 49.66 -55.27 24.81
N LYS A 4 49.35 -54.25 25.60
CA LYS A 4 48.03 -53.62 25.67
C LYS A 4 47.82 -52.75 24.43
N LEU A 5 46.73 -53.01 23.71
CA LEU A 5 46.27 -52.23 22.55
C LEU A 5 45.60 -50.94 23.07
N LEU A 6 46.17 -49.79 22.76
CA LEU A 6 45.62 -48.47 23.10
C LEU A 6 44.60 -48.06 22.02
N VAL A 7 43.31 -48.07 22.35
CA VAL A 7 42.24 -47.62 21.45
C VAL A 7 42.09 -46.10 21.59
N LEU A 8 42.54 -45.36 20.56
CA LEU A 8 42.24 -43.93 20.43
C LEU A 8 40.79 -43.76 19.95
N THR A 9 39.91 -43.25 20.80
CA THR A 9 38.58 -42.81 20.40
C THR A 9 38.66 -41.37 19.88
N ILE A 10 38.40 -41.19 18.59
CA ILE A 10 38.32 -39.87 17.94
C ILE A 10 36.92 -39.31 18.23
N PHE A 11 36.83 -38.30 19.09
CA PHE A 11 35.60 -37.50 19.23
C PHE A 11 35.49 -36.56 18.03
N SER A 12 34.64 -36.89 17.06
CA SER A 12 34.25 -35.97 16.01
C SER A 12 33.33 -34.89 16.58
N LEU A 13 33.87 -33.69 16.76
CA LEU A 13 33.13 -32.51 17.18
C LEU A 13 32.20 -32.08 16.03
N GLY A 14 30.94 -32.54 16.06
CA GLY A 14 29.92 -32.15 15.10
C GLY A 14 29.60 -30.66 15.24
N THR A 15 29.96 -29.87 14.23
CA THR A 15 29.56 -28.47 14.12
C THR A 15 28.08 -28.39 13.77
N LEU A 16 27.26 -28.00 14.75
CA LEU A 16 25.87 -27.57 14.55
C LEU A 16 25.88 -26.28 13.73
N LEU A 17 25.73 -26.40 12.41
CA LEU A 17 25.38 -25.30 11.53
C LEU A 17 23.93 -24.88 11.85
N SER A 18 23.79 -23.90 12.73
CA SER A 18 22.54 -23.17 12.90
C SER A 18 22.21 -22.51 11.56
N SER A 19 21.18 -23.00 10.89
CA SER A 19 20.60 -22.34 9.72
C SER A 19 19.99 -21.04 10.22
N GLN A 20 20.69 -19.93 9.99
CA GLN A 20 20.12 -18.60 10.14
C GLN A 20 19.00 -18.51 9.10
N VAL A 21 17.75 -18.63 9.55
CA VAL A 21 16.59 -18.20 8.77
C VAL A 21 16.81 -16.71 8.53
N ILE A 22 17.20 -16.35 7.30
CA ILE A 22 17.12 -14.97 6.83
C ILE A 22 15.62 -14.67 6.83
N GLN A 23 15.12 -14.12 7.92
CA GLN A 23 13.87 -13.38 7.89
C GLN A 23 14.14 -12.21 6.96
N GLY A 24 13.77 -12.37 5.68
CA GLY A 24 13.71 -11.26 4.76
C GLY A 24 12.82 -10.21 5.42
N THR A 25 13.40 -9.05 5.72
CA THR A 25 12.61 -7.86 6.06
C THR A 25 11.54 -7.74 4.99
N PRO A 26 10.25 -7.57 5.34
CA PRO A 26 9.23 -7.30 4.35
C PRO A 26 9.76 -6.20 3.43
N LEU A 27 9.81 -6.47 2.12
CA LEU A 27 10.15 -5.45 1.15
C LEU A 27 9.18 -4.29 1.39
N GLU A 28 9.69 -3.20 1.97
CA GLU A 28 8.87 -2.02 2.22
C GLU A 28 8.43 -1.48 0.86
N TYR A 29 7.19 -1.76 0.50
CA TYR A 29 6.61 -1.38 -0.78
C TYR A 29 6.05 0.03 -0.69
N TYR A 30 6.58 0.93 -1.53
CA TYR A 30 6.21 2.35 -1.59
C TYR A 30 5.61 2.75 -2.95
N GLY A 31 5.29 1.77 -3.79
CA GLY A 31 4.88 1.96 -5.18
C GLY A 31 6.05 1.93 -6.16
N THR A 32 5.87 2.55 -7.33
CA THR A 32 6.84 2.48 -8.43
C THR A 32 7.99 3.44 -8.18
N ARG A 33 9.20 2.92 -8.07
CA ARG A 33 10.41 3.73 -7.91
C ARG A 33 10.63 4.64 -9.13
N ILE A 34 10.75 5.94 -8.90
CA ILE A 34 11.10 6.94 -9.92
C ILE A 34 12.61 7.11 -9.97
N GLY A 35 13.25 7.31 -8.81
CA GLY A 35 14.70 7.47 -8.70
C GLY A 35 15.14 8.44 -7.59
N PRO A 36 16.46 8.61 -7.41
CA PRO A 36 16.99 9.50 -6.39
C PRO A 36 16.91 10.96 -6.83
N LEU A 37 16.76 11.86 -5.87
CA LEU A 37 16.95 13.29 -6.10
C LEU A 37 18.42 13.60 -6.40
N SER A 38 18.64 14.48 -7.38
CA SER A 38 19.96 15.04 -7.63
C SER A 38 20.38 15.93 -6.45
N GLN A 39 21.60 15.76 -5.95
CA GLN A 39 22.13 16.62 -4.89
C GLN A 39 22.87 17.81 -5.50
N LEU A 40 22.16 18.92 -5.76
CA LEU A 40 22.75 20.13 -6.33
C LEU A 40 23.15 21.12 -5.24
N HIS A 41 22.18 21.55 -4.42
CA HIS A 41 22.39 22.50 -3.34
C HIS A 41 21.66 22.07 -2.07
N HIS A 42 22.04 22.68 -0.95
CA HIS A 42 21.34 22.57 0.33
C HIS A 42 21.09 21.14 0.85
N LYS A 43 21.99 20.22 0.47
CA LYS A 43 21.95 18.80 0.86
C LYS A 43 20.62 18.12 0.53
N VAL A 44 19.96 18.54 -0.55
CA VAL A 44 18.76 17.87 -1.06
C VAL A 44 19.12 16.44 -1.47
N SER A 45 18.47 15.48 -0.83
CA SER A 45 18.60 14.06 -1.17
C SER A 45 17.36 13.30 -0.72
N GLY A 46 17.18 12.10 -1.26
CA GLY A 46 16.03 11.25 -0.98
C GLY A 46 15.72 10.37 -2.20
N GLU A 47 14.93 9.32 -1.97
CA GLU A 47 14.51 8.39 -3.01
C GLU A 47 13.03 8.58 -3.30
N VAL A 48 12.68 8.84 -4.57
CA VAL A 48 11.32 9.22 -4.97
C VAL A 48 10.58 8.03 -5.56
N PHE A 49 9.34 7.84 -5.12
CA PHE A 49 8.42 6.79 -5.53
C PHE A 49 7.07 7.39 -5.94
N ALA A 50 6.43 6.77 -6.93
CA ALA A 50 5.04 7.00 -7.28
C ALA A 50 4.15 6.05 -6.50
N VAL A 51 3.37 6.58 -5.55
CA VAL A 51 2.41 5.83 -4.74
C VAL A 51 1.16 5.52 -5.55
N ASP A 52 0.66 6.51 -6.26
CA ASP A 52 -0.51 6.42 -7.15
C ASP A 52 -0.40 7.48 -8.26
N SER A 53 -1.49 7.75 -8.98
CA SER A 53 -1.53 8.74 -10.07
C SER A 53 -1.21 10.19 -9.68
N ARG A 54 -1.27 10.53 -8.40
CA ARG A 54 -1.21 11.90 -7.84
C ARG A 54 -0.34 12.04 -6.62
N THR A 55 0.21 10.94 -6.10
CA THR A 55 0.96 10.94 -4.85
C THR A 55 2.40 10.52 -5.07
N LEU A 56 3.33 11.37 -4.60
CA LEU A 56 4.76 11.08 -4.53
C LEU A 56 5.12 10.75 -3.09
N PHE A 57 5.90 9.68 -2.90
CA PHE A 57 6.55 9.37 -1.63
C PHE A 57 8.06 9.57 -1.77
N ILE A 58 8.66 10.26 -0.81
CA ILE A 58 10.09 10.52 -0.79
C ILE A 58 10.66 9.93 0.49
N LYS A 59 11.45 8.87 0.33
CA LYS A 59 12.11 8.18 1.43
C LYS A 59 13.42 8.87 1.80
N ASN A 60 13.70 8.98 3.09
CA ASN A 60 14.92 9.56 3.64
C ASN A 60 15.21 10.98 3.10
N PHE A 61 14.18 11.82 3.00
CA PHE A 61 14.32 13.18 2.49
C PHE A 61 15.19 14.04 3.42
N ASN A 62 16.15 14.75 2.84
CA ASN A 62 17.03 15.71 3.51
C ASN A 62 17.00 17.05 2.79
N TYR A 63 17.07 18.12 3.57
CA TYR A 63 17.24 19.50 3.10
C TYR A 63 17.70 20.33 4.30
N ASP A 64 18.79 21.10 4.19
CA ASP A 64 19.40 21.79 5.34
C ASP A 64 18.60 23.00 5.87
N GLY A 65 17.66 23.54 5.07
CA GLY A 65 16.81 24.66 5.45
C GLY A 65 17.44 26.03 5.28
N GLU A 66 18.59 26.14 4.62
CA GLU A 66 19.30 27.43 4.46
C GLU A 66 18.79 28.25 3.26
N GLY A 67 17.99 27.67 2.37
CA GLY A 67 17.35 28.40 1.29
C GLY A 67 16.21 29.30 1.79
N PRO A 68 16.19 30.59 1.43
CA PRO A 68 15.26 31.56 2.02
C PRO A 68 13.81 31.43 1.53
N ALA A 69 13.60 30.91 0.32
CA ALA A 69 12.27 30.70 -0.28
C ALA A 69 12.18 29.36 -1.03
N ALA A 70 12.50 28.26 -0.35
CA ALA A 70 12.45 26.90 -0.91
C ALA A 70 11.04 26.29 -0.87
N TYR A 71 10.65 25.60 -1.95
CA TYR A 71 9.37 24.94 -2.14
C TYR A 71 9.51 23.62 -2.90
N PHE A 72 8.48 22.78 -2.85
CA PHE A 72 8.35 21.58 -3.68
C PHE A 72 7.62 21.92 -4.98
N TYR A 73 8.27 21.71 -6.12
CA TYR A 73 7.74 22.04 -7.44
C TYR A 73 7.64 20.78 -8.30
N VAL A 74 6.65 20.78 -9.18
CA VAL A 74 6.55 19.85 -10.30
C VAL A 74 6.30 20.64 -11.57
N GLY A 75 6.73 20.12 -12.71
CA GLY A 75 6.47 20.79 -13.99
C GLY A 75 6.49 19.82 -15.14
N ASN A 76 6.10 20.31 -16.32
CA ASN A 76 5.97 19.52 -17.54
C ASN A 76 7.01 19.91 -18.61
N THR A 77 7.91 20.82 -18.28
CA THR A 77 8.99 21.31 -19.14
C THR A 77 10.15 20.32 -19.19
N ARG A 78 11.18 20.60 -20.01
CA ARG A 78 12.35 19.71 -20.14
C ARG A 78 13.23 19.67 -18.89
N ALA A 79 13.23 20.75 -18.10
CA ALA A 79 14.05 20.92 -16.91
C ALA A 79 13.33 21.80 -15.89
N PRO A 80 13.67 21.69 -14.59
CA PRO A 80 13.11 22.53 -13.54
C PRO A 80 13.23 24.03 -13.82
N SER A 81 12.10 24.72 -13.78
CA SER A 81 11.97 26.16 -14.02
C SER A 81 10.77 26.73 -13.29
N ASN A 82 10.74 28.05 -13.08
CA ASN A 82 9.53 28.74 -12.59
C ASN A 82 8.39 28.72 -13.62
N GLU A 83 8.71 28.81 -14.90
CA GLU A 83 7.72 28.80 -15.98
C GLU A 83 7.15 27.39 -16.17
N GLY A 84 5.82 27.28 -16.20
CA GLY A 84 5.13 26.00 -16.40
C GLY A 84 5.23 25.02 -15.21
N ALA A 85 5.70 25.50 -14.06
CA ALA A 85 5.74 24.71 -12.84
C ALA A 85 4.55 25.00 -11.93
N TRP A 86 4.23 24.00 -11.11
CA TRP A 86 3.21 24.07 -10.08
C TRP A 86 3.85 23.80 -8.72
N ARG A 87 3.55 24.68 -7.77
CA ARG A 87 3.95 24.53 -6.37
C ARG A 87 3.08 23.49 -5.68
N LEU A 88 3.73 22.56 -4.98
CA LEU A 88 3.09 21.58 -4.12
C LEU A 88 2.97 22.09 -2.69
N ARG A 89 2.00 21.52 -1.96
CA ARG A 89 1.92 21.66 -0.50
C ARG A 89 2.89 20.68 0.16
N ASP A 90 3.40 21.03 1.33
CA ASP A 90 4.20 20.12 2.16
C ASP A 90 3.34 18.94 2.70
N GLU A 91 3.98 18.03 3.44
CA GLU A 91 3.32 16.84 3.99
C GLU A 91 2.24 17.15 5.05
N ARG A 92 2.11 18.42 5.44
CA ARG A 92 1.12 18.93 6.41
C ARG A 92 0.06 19.80 5.73
N GLY A 93 0.12 19.97 4.41
CA GLY A 93 -0.80 20.81 3.62
C GLY A 93 -0.43 22.29 3.55
N ASN A 94 0.74 22.71 4.04
CA ASN A 94 1.18 24.09 3.99
C ASN A 94 1.74 24.45 2.62
N ALA A 95 1.40 25.64 2.12
CA ALA A 95 1.94 26.21 0.88
C ALA A 95 3.13 27.19 1.13
N GLY A 96 3.59 27.26 2.38
CA GLY A 96 4.68 28.14 2.80
C GLY A 96 6.06 27.58 2.48
N VAL A 97 7.11 28.36 2.84
CA VAL A 97 8.51 27.95 2.66
C VAL A 97 8.76 26.66 3.45
N ILE A 98 9.38 25.69 2.80
CA ILE A 98 9.68 24.40 3.41
C ILE A 98 10.82 24.56 4.42
N LYS A 99 10.71 23.87 5.56
CA LYS A 99 11.70 23.93 6.64
C LYS A 99 12.78 22.87 6.43
N ARG A 100 13.77 22.83 7.32
CA ARG A 100 14.79 21.77 7.34
C ARG A 100 14.18 20.37 7.48
N TYR A 101 14.65 19.43 6.67
CA TYR A 101 14.34 17.99 6.75
C TYR A 101 15.60 17.19 7.10
N ARG A 102 15.45 16.15 7.92
CA ARG A 102 16.54 15.26 8.33
C ARG A 102 16.05 13.81 8.29
N ASN A 103 16.48 13.07 7.28
CA ASN A 103 16.10 11.68 7.03
C ASN A 103 14.60 11.42 7.27
N LYS A 104 13.75 12.26 6.68
CA LYS A 104 12.31 12.20 6.91
C LYS A 104 11.61 11.57 5.71
N ASP A 105 10.70 10.66 5.97
CA ASP A 105 9.79 10.17 4.95
C ASP A 105 8.62 11.14 4.79
N ILE A 106 8.38 11.57 3.55
CA ILE A 106 7.33 12.55 3.24
C ILE A 106 6.48 12.09 2.07
N THR A 107 5.20 12.44 2.15
CA THR A 107 4.21 12.19 1.11
C THR A 107 3.71 13.52 0.60
N LEU A 108 3.78 13.72 -0.72
CA LEU A 108 3.38 14.94 -1.40
C LEU A 108 2.28 14.63 -2.41
N SER A 109 1.22 15.41 -2.37
CA SER A 109 0.11 15.31 -3.33
C SER A 109 0.28 16.33 -4.44
N LEU A 110 0.05 15.90 -5.68
CA LEU A 110 -0.02 16.78 -6.84
C LEU A 110 -1.23 17.71 -6.73
N PRO A 111 -1.18 18.89 -7.39
CA PRO A 111 -2.30 19.83 -7.43
C PRO A 111 -3.55 19.18 -8.03
N GLU A 112 -4.71 19.72 -7.69
CA GLU A 112 -5.98 19.24 -8.24
C GLU A 112 -5.98 19.24 -9.77
N GLY A 113 -6.53 18.16 -10.35
CA GLY A 113 -6.59 17.97 -11.80
C GLY A 113 -5.25 17.68 -12.47
N LYS A 114 -4.16 17.48 -11.72
CA LYS A 114 -2.86 17.04 -12.24
C LYS A 114 -2.53 15.64 -11.80
N THR A 115 -1.91 14.88 -12.71
CA THR A 115 -1.43 13.52 -12.48
C THR A 115 0.06 13.41 -12.80
N LEU A 116 0.68 12.29 -12.42
CA LEU A 116 2.06 11.96 -12.76
C LEU A 116 2.30 11.91 -14.27
N ARG A 117 1.26 11.74 -15.09
CA ARG A 117 1.36 11.78 -16.56
C ARG A 117 1.51 13.21 -17.09
N ASP A 118 1.08 14.19 -16.33
CA ASP A 118 1.08 15.61 -16.72
C ASP A 118 2.40 16.30 -16.39
N ILE A 119 3.30 15.63 -15.66
CA ILE A 119 4.57 16.18 -15.20
C ILE A 119 5.75 15.35 -15.70
N THR A 120 6.90 15.98 -15.82
CA THR A 120 8.15 15.39 -16.32
C THR A 120 9.28 15.46 -15.30
N TRP A 121 9.12 16.24 -14.23
CA TRP A 121 10.08 16.35 -13.14
C TRP A 121 9.42 16.78 -11.83
N PHE A 122 10.08 16.42 -10.73
CA PHE A 122 9.83 16.94 -9.38
C PHE A 122 11.13 17.60 -8.88
N SER A 123 11.04 18.74 -8.20
CA SER A 123 12.20 19.51 -7.74
C SER A 123 11.97 20.21 -6.41
N VAL A 124 13.03 20.37 -5.64
CA VAL A 124 13.12 21.38 -4.58
C VAL A 124 13.66 22.65 -5.21
N TRP A 125 12.84 23.70 -5.24
CA TRP A 125 13.12 24.93 -5.96
C TRP A 125 13.11 26.14 -5.04
N CYS A 126 14.06 27.07 -5.23
CA CYS A 126 14.10 28.33 -4.50
C CYS A 126 13.63 29.49 -5.39
N ASP A 127 12.52 30.12 -5.01
CA ASP A 127 11.94 31.22 -5.77
C ASP A 127 12.81 32.48 -5.75
N GLU A 128 13.42 32.79 -4.60
CA GLU A 128 14.17 34.04 -4.42
C GLU A 128 15.42 34.10 -5.32
N PHE A 129 16.08 32.97 -5.50
CA PHE A 129 17.27 32.87 -6.37
C PHE A 129 16.98 32.27 -7.75
N ALA A 130 15.76 31.78 -7.98
CA ALA A 130 15.38 31.03 -9.18
C ALA A 130 16.36 29.85 -9.48
N VAL A 131 16.69 29.07 -8.44
CA VAL A 131 17.65 27.95 -8.51
C VAL A 131 16.99 26.64 -8.09
N ASN A 132 17.32 25.58 -8.83
CA ASN A 132 17.00 24.20 -8.50
C ASN A 132 17.99 23.65 -7.46
N PHE A 133 17.49 23.23 -6.30
CA PHE A 133 18.31 22.61 -5.25
C PHE A 133 18.47 21.10 -5.43
N GLY A 134 17.56 20.48 -6.17
CA GLY A 134 17.64 19.08 -6.54
C GLY A 134 16.35 18.62 -7.21
N ASP A 135 16.47 17.78 -8.23
CA ASP A 135 15.33 17.26 -8.99
C ASP A 135 15.45 15.76 -9.29
N VAL A 136 14.33 15.20 -9.71
CA VAL A 136 14.25 13.89 -10.34
C VAL A 136 13.36 13.99 -11.57
N LYS A 137 13.76 13.28 -12.63
CA LYS A 137 12.96 13.18 -13.86
C LYS A 137 11.93 12.06 -13.72
N ILE A 138 10.71 12.35 -14.15
CA ILE A 138 9.59 11.43 -14.14
C ILE A 138 9.37 10.94 -15.58
N PRO A 139 9.56 9.64 -15.86
CA PRO A 139 9.32 9.08 -17.19
C PRO A 139 7.84 9.20 -17.58
N LYS A 140 7.55 9.61 -18.82
CA LYS A 140 6.16 9.71 -19.32
C LYS A 140 5.43 8.37 -19.35
N ASN A 141 6.18 7.28 -19.51
CA ASN A 141 5.68 5.90 -19.55
C ASN A 141 5.80 5.20 -18.18
N LEU A 142 5.95 5.96 -17.08
CA LEU A 142 5.97 5.40 -15.74
C LEU A 142 4.64 4.68 -15.46
N ASP A 143 4.69 3.37 -15.21
CA ASP A 143 3.54 2.64 -14.72
C ASP A 143 3.44 2.75 -13.20
N PHE A 144 2.65 3.71 -12.75
CA PHE A 144 2.37 3.92 -11.33
C PHE A 144 1.19 3.05 -10.86
N PRO A 145 1.16 2.68 -9.58
CA PRO A 145 0.12 1.81 -9.04
C PRO A 145 -1.27 2.46 -9.07
N ARG A 146 -2.31 1.64 -9.26
CA ARG A 146 -3.71 2.09 -9.31
C ARG A 146 -4.63 1.02 -8.72
N PRO A 147 -5.77 1.38 -8.10
CA PRO A 147 -6.75 0.38 -7.69
C PRO A 147 -7.16 -0.51 -8.87
N GLN A 148 -7.26 -1.81 -8.63
CA GLN A 148 -7.52 -2.79 -9.70
C GLN A 148 -8.81 -3.57 -9.43
N LYS A 149 -9.65 -3.71 -10.45
CA LYS A 149 -10.84 -4.57 -10.39
C LYS A 149 -10.47 -6.01 -10.73
N ILE A 150 -10.88 -6.94 -9.88
CA ILE A 150 -10.85 -8.38 -10.14
C ILE A 150 -12.28 -8.91 -10.24
N ALA A 151 -12.44 -10.20 -10.56
CA ALA A 151 -13.77 -10.78 -10.67
C ALA A 151 -14.53 -10.71 -9.33
N GLY A 152 -15.85 -10.80 -9.40
CA GLY A 152 -16.70 -10.94 -8.21
C GLY A 152 -16.71 -12.38 -7.69
N LEU A 153 -17.20 -12.56 -6.47
CA LEU A 153 -17.46 -13.87 -5.92
C LEU A 153 -18.71 -14.46 -6.57
N LYS A 154 -18.65 -15.77 -6.86
CA LYS A 154 -19.79 -16.54 -7.30
C LYS A 154 -19.62 -17.99 -6.84
N GLY A 155 -20.50 -18.45 -5.97
CA GLY A 155 -20.47 -19.82 -5.52
C GLY A 155 -21.74 -20.27 -4.82
N ILE A 156 -21.57 -21.09 -3.78
CA ILE A 156 -22.67 -21.74 -3.04
C ILE A 156 -23.03 -20.95 -1.77
N HIS A 157 -24.07 -21.39 -1.05
CA HIS A 157 -24.56 -20.74 0.17
C HIS A 157 -24.86 -19.24 0.01
N GLY A 158 -25.35 -18.85 -1.17
CA GLY A 158 -25.65 -17.45 -1.50
C GLY A 158 -24.43 -16.54 -1.63
N VAL A 159 -23.19 -17.07 -1.58
CA VAL A 159 -21.96 -16.29 -1.72
C VAL A 159 -21.86 -15.69 -3.11
N THR A 160 -22.09 -14.38 -3.18
CA THR A 160 -22.01 -13.59 -4.42
C THR A 160 -21.51 -12.19 -4.14
N SER A 161 -20.86 -11.57 -5.13
CA SER A 161 -20.54 -10.15 -5.10
C SER A 161 -20.41 -9.58 -6.51
N ASP A 162 -20.42 -8.25 -6.61
CA ASP A 162 -19.92 -7.54 -7.78
C ASP A 162 -18.39 -7.65 -7.88
N PRO A 163 -17.77 -7.21 -9.00
CA PRO A 163 -16.32 -7.13 -9.13
C PRO A 163 -15.64 -6.48 -7.93
N ILE A 164 -14.69 -7.18 -7.34
CA ILE A 164 -13.94 -6.73 -6.17
C ILE A 164 -12.87 -5.74 -6.61
N VAL A 165 -12.65 -4.69 -5.80
CA VAL A 165 -11.58 -3.72 -6.03
C VAL A 165 -10.45 -3.98 -5.03
N LEU A 166 -9.26 -4.28 -5.55
CA LEU A 166 -8.02 -4.18 -4.81
C LEU A 166 -7.70 -2.69 -4.67
N VAL A 167 -8.00 -2.10 -3.51
CA VAL A 167 -7.88 -0.66 -3.28
C VAL A 167 -6.41 -0.27 -3.13
N ASP A 168 -5.69 -1.02 -2.29
CA ASP A 168 -4.26 -0.90 -2.06
C ASP A 168 -3.68 -2.29 -1.73
N ALA A 169 -2.41 -2.35 -1.35
CA ALA A 169 -1.69 -3.57 -1.04
C ALA A 169 -2.32 -4.43 0.07
N GLN A 170 -3.22 -3.88 0.91
CA GLN A 170 -3.84 -4.60 2.03
C GLN A 170 -5.35 -4.45 2.11
N THR A 171 -5.99 -3.65 1.24
CA THR A 171 -7.40 -3.29 1.36
C THR A 171 -8.21 -3.79 0.18
N LEU A 172 -9.29 -4.53 0.47
CA LEU A 172 -10.24 -5.06 -0.49
C LEU A 172 -11.60 -4.36 -0.32
N LEU A 173 -12.17 -3.86 -1.40
CA LEU A 173 -13.56 -3.37 -1.44
C LEU A 173 -14.42 -4.37 -2.21
N ILE A 174 -15.46 -4.88 -1.56
CA ILE A 174 -16.34 -5.93 -2.10
C ILE A 174 -17.77 -5.36 -2.15
N PRO A 175 -18.23 -4.90 -3.33
CA PRO A 175 -19.58 -4.38 -3.48
C PRO A 175 -20.64 -5.49 -3.56
N ASN A 176 -21.83 -5.18 -3.06
CA ASN A 176 -23.02 -6.06 -3.14
C ASN A 176 -22.78 -7.51 -2.66
N PHE A 177 -21.95 -7.69 -1.63
CA PHE A 177 -21.67 -8.98 -1.04
C PHE A 177 -22.91 -9.58 -0.38
N SER A 178 -23.22 -10.82 -0.74
CA SER A 178 -24.30 -11.61 -0.14
C SER A 178 -23.78 -12.96 0.34
N TYR A 179 -24.35 -13.47 1.42
CA TYR A 179 -24.08 -14.79 2.00
C TYR A 179 -25.28 -15.19 2.87
N ASP A 180 -25.77 -16.43 2.77
CA ASP A 180 -27.03 -16.84 3.42
C ASP A 180 -26.96 -16.94 4.95
N GLY A 181 -25.76 -17.17 5.51
CA GLY A 181 -25.53 -17.31 6.95
C GLY A 181 -25.79 -18.71 7.50
N GLU A 182 -25.99 -19.72 6.65
CA GLU A 182 -26.42 -21.07 7.07
C GLU A 182 -25.26 -21.96 7.53
N ALA A 183 -24.01 -21.61 7.23
CA ALA A 183 -22.87 -22.46 7.59
C ALA A 183 -22.37 -22.17 9.00
N PRO A 184 -21.97 -23.20 9.76
CA PRO A 184 -21.59 -23.03 11.16
C PRO A 184 -20.29 -22.24 11.35
N ASP A 185 -19.42 -22.22 10.34
CA ASP A 185 -18.09 -21.62 10.46
C ASP A 185 -17.55 -21.06 9.14
N ALA A 186 -18.36 -20.26 8.44
CA ALA A 186 -17.91 -19.52 7.26
C ALA A 186 -17.03 -18.33 7.68
N LYS A 187 -15.90 -18.12 7.00
CA LYS A 187 -14.96 -17.02 7.25
C LYS A 187 -14.48 -16.40 5.94
N PHE A 188 -14.08 -15.12 5.97
CA PHE A 188 -13.28 -14.57 4.89
C PHE A 188 -11.89 -15.20 4.91
N TRP A 189 -11.41 -15.58 3.73
CA TRP A 189 -10.28 -16.46 3.58
C TRP A 189 -9.38 -16.02 2.44
N THR A 190 -8.08 -16.20 2.63
CA THR A 190 -7.07 -15.98 1.61
C THR A 190 -5.92 -16.96 1.80
N GLY A 191 -4.96 -16.98 0.90
CA GLY A 191 -3.80 -17.84 1.02
C GLY A 191 -2.98 -17.88 -0.26
N HIS A 192 -1.88 -18.61 -0.22
CA HIS A 192 -1.02 -18.79 -1.38
C HIS A 192 -1.71 -19.62 -2.47
N GLY A 193 -1.35 -19.33 -3.72
CA GLY A 193 -1.85 -20.06 -4.88
C GLY A 193 -3.28 -19.73 -5.26
N SER A 194 -3.70 -20.27 -6.40
CA SER A 194 -4.93 -19.85 -7.08
C SER A 194 -6.23 -20.43 -6.52
N LYS A 195 -6.17 -21.30 -5.49
CA LYS A 195 -7.32 -21.96 -4.88
C LYS A 195 -7.19 -21.99 -3.35
N PRO A 196 -8.31 -21.87 -2.61
CA PRO A 196 -8.33 -22.05 -1.17
C PRO A 196 -7.86 -23.42 -0.70
N SER A 197 -7.23 -23.44 0.47
CA SER A 197 -6.85 -24.64 1.20
C SER A 197 -7.10 -24.47 2.71
N PRO A 198 -7.11 -25.57 3.48
CA PRO A 198 -7.25 -25.50 4.94
C PRO A 198 -6.13 -24.73 5.65
N GLN A 199 -4.98 -24.51 5.00
CA GLN A 199 -3.83 -23.77 5.53
C GLN A 199 -3.88 -22.27 5.19
N GLY A 200 -5.02 -21.76 4.72
CA GLY A 200 -5.16 -20.34 4.44
C GLY A 200 -5.22 -19.45 5.69
N ILE A 201 -5.39 -18.18 5.42
CA ILE A 201 -5.31 -17.07 6.37
C ILE A 201 -6.72 -16.50 6.53
N ARG A 202 -7.16 -16.36 7.78
CA ARG A 202 -8.44 -15.74 8.14
C ARG A 202 -8.34 -14.24 7.96
N ILE A 203 -9.27 -13.65 7.21
CA ILE A 203 -9.40 -12.20 7.09
C ILE A 203 -10.48 -11.73 8.08
N PRO A 204 -10.20 -10.75 8.94
CA PRO A 204 -11.23 -10.17 9.79
C PRO A 204 -12.37 -9.54 8.99
N ASP A 205 -13.59 -9.58 9.52
CA ASP A 205 -14.76 -8.91 8.96
C ASP A 205 -14.64 -7.37 9.03
N GLU A 206 -15.66 -6.65 8.58
CA GLU A 206 -15.67 -5.17 8.60
C GLU A 206 -15.57 -4.57 10.01
N ASN A 207 -15.75 -5.37 11.06
CA ASN A 207 -15.67 -4.98 12.46
C ASN A 207 -14.39 -5.50 13.13
N GLY A 208 -13.46 -6.08 12.36
CA GLY A 208 -12.20 -6.62 12.87
C GLY A 208 -12.33 -7.98 13.58
N LYS A 209 -13.44 -8.70 13.39
CA LYS A 209 -13.68 -10.01 14.02
C LYS A 209 -13.36 -11.16 13.09
N ILE A 210 -12.87 -12.26 13.65
CA ILE A 210 -12.61 -13.53 12.93
C ILE A 210 -13.63 -14.62 13.27
N ASP A 211 -14.74 -14.22 13.89
CA ASP A 211 -15.87 -15.08 14.23
C ASP A 211 -16.58 -15.58 12.96
N PRO A 212 -17.40 -16.64 13.03
CA PRO A 212 -18.23 -17.08 11.92
C PRO A 212 -19.05 -15.93 11.32
N LEU A 213 -19.03 -15.84 9.98
CA LEU A 213 -19.75 -14.83 9.24
C LEU A 213 -21.26 -14.95 9.48
N ARG A 214 -21.87 -13.82 9.82
CA ARG A 214 -23.33 -13.66 9.79
C ARG A 214 -23.85 -13.65 8.34
N LYS A 215 -25.17 -13.69 8.19
CA LYS A 215 -25.83 -13.40 6.91
C LYS A 215 -25.47 -12.01 6.38
N TYR A 216 -25.19 -11.93 5.08
CA TYR A 216 -25.03 -10.68 4.33
C TYR A 216 -26.07 -10.61 3.21
N ASP A 217 -26.67 -9.44 3.01
CA ASP A 217 -27.61 -9.18 1.91
C ASP A 217 -27.17 -7.93 1.16
N LYS A 218 -26.55 -8.13 -0.01
CA LYS A 218 -26.05 -7.08 -0.91
C LYS A 218 -25.31 -5.94 -0.20
N LYS A 219 -24.54 -6.27 0.84
CA LYS A 219 -23.80 -5.28 1.62
C LYS A 219 -22.48 -4.97 0.92
N THR A 220 -22.11 -3.70 0.84
CA THR A 220 -20.75 -3.35 0.45
C THR A 220 -19.85 -3.37 1.69
N ILE A 221 -18.78 -4.15 1.63
CA ILE A 221 -17.83 -4.33 2.74
C ILE A 221 -16.43 -3.96 2.29
N VAL A 222 -15.63 -3.45 3.23
CA VAL A 222 -14.20 -3.20 3.05
C VAL A 222 -13.45 -4.02 4.07
N LEU A 223 -12.52 -4.82 3.60
CA LEU A 223 -11.73 -5.73 4.41
C LEU A 223 -10.26 -5.32 4.33
N THR A 224 -9.58 -5.41 5.47
CA THR A 224 -8.13 -5.22 5.56
C THR A 224 -7.49 -6.58 5.78
N LEU A 225 -6.49 -6.93 4.97
CA LEU A 225 -5.68 -8.12 5.15
C LEU A 225 -4.97 -8.09 6.52
N PRO A 226 -4.90 -9.23 7.22
CA PRO A 226 -4.39 -9.27 8.58
C PRO A 226 -2.86 -9.10 8.64
N GLY A 227 -2.38 -8.52 9.74
CA GLY A 227 -0.95 -8.39 10.01
C GLY A 227 -0.23 -7.58 8.94
N ASP A 228 0.81 -8.19 8.35
CA ASP A 228 1.63 -7.62 7.29
C ASP A 228 1.43 -8.34 5.95
N VAL A 229 0.36 -9.14 5.83
CA VAL A 229 -0.02 -9.81 4.58
C VAL A 229 -0.48 -8.76 3.58
N THR A 230 0.00 -8.89 2.33
CA THR A 230 -0.40 -8.05 1.21
C THR A 230 -1.06 -8.87 0.10
N VAL A 231 -1.71 -8.19 -0.84
CA VAL A 231 -2.26 -8.81 -2.06
C VAL A 231 -1.17 -9.45 -2.93
N PHE A 232 0.10 -9.09 -2.74
CA PHE A 232 1.24 -9.68 -3.44
C PHE A 232 1.63 -11.04 -2.85
N ASP A 233 1.27 -11.30 -1.60
CA ASP A 233 1.60 -12.55 -0.90
C ASP A 233 0.54 -13.63 -1.13
N VAL A 234 -0.65 -13.26 -1.61
CA VAL A 234 -1.82 -14.14 -1.70
C VAL A 234 -2.27 -14.35 -3.15
N GLY A 235 -2.77 -15.54 -3.46
CA GLY A 235 -3.23 -15.89 -4.81
C GLY A 235 -4.75 -15.89 -4.98
N HIS A 236 -5.52 -15.74 -3.91
CA HIS A 236 -6.97 -15.72 -3.96
C HIS A 236 -7.60 -15.00 -2.75
N PHE A 237 -8.86 -14.59 -2.90
CA PHE A 237 -9.74 -14.15 -1.82
C PHE A 237 -11.06 -14.89 -1.93
N GLY A 238 -11.67 -15.27 -0.81
CA GLY A 238 -12.91 -16.02 -0.84
C GLY A 238 -13.62 -16.16 0.50
N VAL A 239 -14.68 -16.95 0.48
CA VAL A 239 -15.41 -17.41 1.67
C VAL A 239 -15.16 -18.90 1.82
N TRP A 240 -14.66 -19.31 2.98
CA TRP A 240 -14.29 -20.69 3.29
C TRP A 240 -15.01 -21.13 4.55
N CYS A 241 -15.59 -22.33 4.53
CA CYS A 241 -16.08 -22.97 5.74
C CYS A 241 -14.95 -23.76 6.40
N GLU A 242 -14.48 -23.26 7.54
CA GLU A 242 -13.35 -23.86 8.24
C GLU A 242 -13.71 -25.20 8.88
N ALA A 243 -14.90 -25.32 9.49
CA ALA A 243 -15.36 -26.57 10.11
C ALA A 243 -15.44 -27.76 9.13
N PHE A 244 -15.82 -27.52 7.87
CA PHE A 244 -15.99 -28.57 6.87
C PHE A 244 -14.92 -28.59 5.78
N THR A 245 -13.97 -27.64 5.81
CA THR A 245 -12.93 -27.47 4.78
C THR A 245 -13.49 -27.34 3.36
N VAL A 246 -14.54 -26.54 3.20
CA VAL A 246 -15.24 -26.35 1.92
C VAL A 246 -15.09 -24.91 1.44
N ASP A 247 -14.72 -24.76 0.18
CA ASP A 247 -14.72 -23.50 -0.53
C ASP A 247 -16.15 -23.13 -0.94
N PHE A 248 -16.66 -22.00 -0.42
CA PHE A 248 -17.99 -21.51 -0.80
C PHE A 248 -17.94 -20.66 -2.06
N ALA A 249 -16.90 -19.83 -2.19
CA ALA A 249 -16.54 -19.13 -3.41
C ALA A 249 -15.14 -18.52 -3.23
N HIS A 250 -14.36 -18.46 -4.32
CA HIS A 250 -13.13 -17.69 -4.37
C HIS A 250 -12.98 -16.94 -5.68
N VAL A 251 -12.19 -15.89 -5.64
CA VAL A 251 -11.64 -15.18 -6.79
C VAL A 251 -10.12 -15.22 -6.73
N LYS A 252 -9.48 -15.29 -7.88
CA LYS A 252 -8.02 -15.22 -8.00
C LYS A 252 -7.53 -13.78 -7.89
N ILE A 253 -6.45 -13.58 -7.13
CA ILE A 253 -5.71 -12.33 -7.09
C ILE A 253 -4.53 -12.47 -8.07
N PRO A 254 -4.38 -11.56 -9.04
CA PRO A 254 -3.30 -11.65 -10.01
C PRO A 254 -1.94 -11.35 -9.36
N GLU A 255 -0.94 -12.18 -9.60
CA GLU A 255 0.43 -11.97 -9.12
C GLU A 255 1.06 -10.68 -9.70
N SER A 256 0.59 -10.24 -10.87
CA SER A 256 1.01 -8.99 -11.51
C SER A 256 0.16 -7.78 -11.10
N ALA A 257 -0.52 -7.83 -9.95
CA ALA A 257 -1.26 -6.69 -9.44
C ALA A 257 -0.32 -5.49 -9.24
N ASN A 258 -0.71 -4.33 -9.76
CA ASN A 258 0.01 -3.07 -9.55
C ASN A 258 -0.92 -2.10 -8.83
N VAL A 259 -1.03 -2.27 -7.52
CA VAL A 259 -1.93 -1.52 -6.61
C VAL A 259 -1.15 -0.63 -5.66
N PRO A 260 -1.69 0.50 -5.20
CA PRO A 260 -0.99 1.41 -4.30
C PRO A 260 -0.49 0.73 -3.01
N PRO A 261 0.57 1.23 -2.38
CA PRO A 261 0.94 0.81 -1.03
C PRO A 261 -0.16 1.23 -0.03
N SER A 262 -0.33 0.46 1.06
CA SER A 262 -1.30 0.82 2.09
C SER A 262 -0.81 2.00 2.94
N LEU A 263 -1.73 2.76 3.55
CA LEU A 263 -1.38 3.86 4.45
C LEU A 263 -0.49 3.41 5.62
N LYS A 264 -0.74 2.18 6.12
CA LYS A 264 0.07 1.55 7.17
C LYS A 264 1.53 1.38 6.72
N MET A 265 1.74 0.97 5.47
CA MET A 265 3.10 0.78 4.90
C MET A 265 3.84 2.10 4.68
N LEU A 266 3.12 3.19 4.43
CA LEU A 266 3.71 4.53 4.32
C LEU A 266 4.01 5.17 5.68
N GLY A 267 3.72 4.51 6.80
CA GLY A 267 3.88 5.08 8.14
C GLY A 267 2.95 6.26 8.42
N ILE A 268 1.92 6.45 7.57
CA ILE A 268 0.91 7.49 7.74
C ILE A 268 -0.14 6.92 8.68
N SER A 269 -0.17 7.41 9.93
CA SER A 269 -1.30 7.12 10.80
C SER A 269 -2.57 7.65 10.15
N PRO A 270 -3.71 6.93 10.19
CA PRO A 270 -4.97 7.42 9.65
C PRO A 270 -5.26 8.78 10.29
N GLN A 271 -5.08 9.85 9.52
CA GLN A 271 -5.26 11.20 10.01
C GLN A 271 -6.75 11.40 10.27
N SER A 272 -7.10 11.84 11.47
CA SER A 272 -8.45 12.27 11.87
C SER A 272 -8.90 13.56 11.18
N LYS A 273 -8.35 13.88 10.01
CA LYS A 273 -8.71 15.03 9.19
C LYS A 273 -9.44 14.54 7.95
N LEU A 274 -10.73 14.89 7.90
CA LEU A 274 -11.57 14.77 6.72
C LEU A 274 -10.93 15.54 5.56
N ASN A 275 -10.28 14.83 4.65
CA ASN A 275 -10.00 15.35 3.32
C ASN A 275 -10.90 14.58 2.36
N CYS A 276 -11.98 15.25 1.93
CA CYS A 276 -12.84 14.79 0.85
C CYS A 276 -12.08 15.01 -0.45
N GLU A 277 -11.68 13.95 -1.13
CA GLU A 277 -11.24 14.07 -2.52
C GLU A 277 -11.83 12.91 -3.32
N VAL A 278 -12.59 13.27 -4.35
CA VAL A 278 -13.30 12.36 -5.25
C VAL A 278 -12.26 11.64 -6.10
N LEU A 279 -12.15 10.32 -5.93
CA LEU A 279 -11.04 9.56 -6.51
C LEU A 279 -11.27 9.00 -7.91
N LEU A 280 -12.45 9.12 -8.54
CA LEU A 280 -12.68 8.90 -9.99
C LEU A 280 -14.18 9.03 -10.32
N ASP A 281 -14.53 9.78 -11.37
CA ASP A 281 -15.91 9.97 -11.84
C ASP A 281 -16.57 8.67 -12.38
N ASP A 282 -15.79 7.66 -12.75
CA ASP A 282 -16.29 6.44 -13.40
C ASP A 282 -16.81 5.37 -12.43
N ILE A 283 -16.70 5.57 -11.11
CA ILE A 283 -17.07 4.55 -10.12
C ILE A 283 -18.16 4.96 -9.13
N ALA A 284 -18.69 6.18 -9.17
CA ALA A 284 -19.85 6.63 -8.36
C ALA A 284 -19.84 6.20 -6.87
N PHE A 285 -18.66 6.20 -6.24
CA PHE A 285 -18.50 5.92 -4.82
C PHE A 285 -17.67 7.02 -4.14
N GLU A 286 -18.24 7.61 -3.10
CA GLU A 286 -17.60 8.58 -2.22
C GLU A 286 -17.15 7.86 -0.92
N MET A 287 -15.87 7.97 -0.57
CA MET A 287 -15.34 7.46 0.71
C MET A 287 -15.51 8.53 1.78
N LYS A 288 -16.38 8.28 2.78
CA LYS A 288 -16.47 9.12 3.98
C LYS A 288 -16.01 8.35 5.20
N MET A 289 -15.04 8.92 5.91
CA MET A 289 -14.79 8.59 7.31
C MET A 289 -15.55 9.57 8.19
N ILE A 290 -16.52 9.06 8.96
CA ILE A 290 -17.22 9.83 9.99
C ILE A 290 -16.85 9.20 11.33
N THR A 291 -16.11 9.93 12.16
CA THR A 291 -15.98 9.59 13.58
C THR A 291 -17.13 10.22 14.35
N CYS A 292 -18.12 9.41 14.73
CA CYS A 292 -18.98 9.75 15.87
C CYS A 292 -18.45 8.94 17.06
N ARG A 293 -18.30 9.60 18.22
CA ARG A 293 -17.73 9.04 19.45
C ARG A 293 -18.17 7.57 19.65
N LEU A 294 -17.17 6.68 19.66
CA LEU A 294 -17.15 5.26 20.06
C LEU A 294 -17.23 4.15 18.99
N GLU A 295 -17.54 4.40 17.72
CA GLU A 295 -17.43 3.36 16.67
C GLU A 295 -16.96 3.95 15.32
N CYS A 296 -15.95 3.32 14.70
CA CYS A 296 -15.52 3.66 13.34
C CYS A 296 -16.41 2.92 12.33
N HIS A 297 -17.21 3.66 11.58
CA HIS A 297 -17.93 3.13 10.44
C HIS A 297 -17.39 3.71 9.14
N LEU A 298 -16.98 2.82 8.23
CA LEU A 298 -16.76 3.19 6.85
C LEU A 298 -18.11 3.34 6.16
N ILE A 299 -18.41 4.54 5.67
CA ILE A 299 -19.67 4.81 4.97
C ILE A 299 -19.33 5.13 3.51
N LEU A 300 -19.77 4.25 2.62
CA LEU A 300 -19.81 4.52 1.19
C LEU A 300 -21.11 5.26 0.89
N ILE A 301 -20.98 6.48 0.40
CA ILE A 301 -22.13 7.22 -0.13
C ILE A 301 -22.15 7.00 -1.64
N LYS A 302 -23.26 6.44 -2.10
CA LYS A 302 -23.61 6.40 -3.52
C LYS A 302 -24.08 7.80 -3.91
N VAL A 303 -23.40 8.44 -4.85
CA VAL A 303 -23.88 9.68 -5.48
C VAL A 303 -24.83 9.30 -6.61
#